data_AF-A0A2X1PK04-F1
#
_entry.id   AF-A0A2X1PK04-F1
#
_cell.length_a   1.000
_cell.length_b   1.000
_cell.length_c   1.000
_cell.angle_alpha   90.00
_cell.angle_beta   90.00
_cell.angle_gamma   90.00
#
_symmetry.space_group_name_H-M   'P 1'
#
loop_
_entity.id
_entity.type
_entity.pdbx_description
1 polymer ?
#
loop_
_entity_poly.entity_id
_entity_poly.type
_entity_poly.pdbx_seq_one_letter_code
_entity_poly.pdbx_strand_id
1 'polypeptide(L)'
;MQLPLPKQINAEAIIERIDPKKDVDGFHPYNVGRLCQRIPTLRACTPYGVMKLLETTGIDLHGKHAVIVGASNIVGRPMSLELLLAGATVTVTHRFTKDLENHVRQADILVVAVGKPNLISGDWIKESAVVIDVGINRVDGKLVGDVEFDKAAEKAAYITPVPGGVGPMTVAMLMSNTLYSYEHNK
;
A
#
# COMPACT_ATOMS: atom_id res chain seq x y z
N MET A 1 -2.49 1.51 16.70
CA MET A 1 -3.75 2.04 17.30
C MET A 1 -4.81 1.88 16.23
N GLN A 2 -5.97 1.29 16.53
CA GLN A 2 -6.91 0.95 15.45
C GLN A 2 -7.65 2.18 14.90
N LEU A 3 -7.57 2.37 13.59
CA LEU A 3 -8.32 3.38 12.84
C LEU A 3 -9.54 2.76 12.13
N PRO A 4 -10.59 3.56 11.81
CA PRO A 4 -10.74 4.98 12.12
C PRO A 4 -11.18 5.23 13.57
N LEU A 5 -10.77 6.36 14.14
CA LEU A 5 -11.28 6.85 15.42
C LEU A 5 -12.65 7.55 15.25
N PRO A 6 -13.45 7.70 16.33
CA PRO A 6 -14.60 8.59 16.34
C PRO A 6 -14.27 9.98 15.80
N LYS A 7 -15.16 10.55 14.99
CA LYS A 7 -14.90 11.80 14.22
C LYS A 7 -14.47 13.00 15.07
N GLN A 8 -14.87 13.04 16.34
CA GLN A 8 -14.53 14.10 17.28
C GLN A 8 -13.12 13.99 17.86
N ILE A 9 -12.41 12.87 17.63
CA ILE A 9 -11.07 12.63 18.14
C ILE A 9 -10.04 12.94 17.05
N ASN A 10 -9.06 13.78 17.39
CA ASN A 10 -7.93 14.04 16.51
C ASN A 10 -6.95 12.85 16.53
N ALA A 11 -7.03 12.01 15.50
CA ALA A 11 -6.15 10.85 15.34
C ALA A 11 -4.66 11.24 15.22
N GLU A 12 -4.34 12.35 14.54
CA GLU A 12 -2.96 12.80 14.33
C GLU A 12 -2.30 13.16 15.67
N ALA A 13 -3.01 13.91 16.52
CA ALA A 13 -2.53 14.29 17.85
C ALA A 13 -2.26 13.06 18.75
N ILE A 14 -3.03 11.98 18.59
CA ILE A 14 -2.81 10.74 19.35
C ILE A 14 -1.61 9.98 18.80
N ILE A 15 -1.48 9.87 17.47
CA ILE A 15 -0.37 9.20 16.81
C ILE A 15 0.96 9.85 17.21
N GLU A 16 1.03 11.19 17.19
CA GLU A 16 2.24 11.94 17.56
C GLU A 16 2.60 11.85 19.05
N ARG A 17 1.68 11.38 19.90
CA ARG A 17 1.97 11.19 21.33
C ARG A 17 2.67 9.86 21.61
N ILE A 18 2.59 8.90 20.69
CA ILE A 18 3.28 7.62 20.78
C ILE A 18 4.76 7.86 20.51
N ASP A 19 5.66 7.33 21.35
CA ASP A 19 7.09 7.36 21.07
C ASP A 19 7.35 6.73 19.69
N PRO A 20 8.04 7.42 18.75
CA PRO A 20 8.31 6.87 17.42
C PRO A 20 8.97 5.49 17.44
N LYS A 21 9.73 5.17 18.49
CA LYS A 21 10.38 3.88 18.69
C LYS A 21 9.41 2.74 19.03
N LYS A 22 8.20 3.08 19.49
CA LYS A 22 7.13 2.14 19.86
C LYS A 22 5.93 2.21 18.90
N ASP A 23 5.98 3.08 17.90
CA ASP A 23 4.98 3.18 16.85
C ASP A 23 5.12 2.04 15.83
N VAL A 24 4.74 0.83 16.25
CA VAL A 24 4.82 -0.38 15.44
C VAL A 24 3.88 -0.38 14.23
N ASP A 25 2.95 0.57 14.19
CA ASP A 25 2.06 0.81 13.04
C ASP A 25 2.73 1.67 11.96
N GLY A 26 3.78 2.41 12.33
CA GLY A 26 4.66 3.15 11.41
C GLY A 26 4.07 4.45 10.85
N PHE A 27 3.02 5.00 11.47
CA PHE A 27 2.34 6.22 11.01
C PHE A 27 2.84 7.51 11.68
N HIS A 28 3.69 7.42 12.69
CA HIS A 28 4.27 8.57 13.35
C HIS A 28 5.06 9.40 12.31
N PRO A 29 4.85 10.74 12.22
CA PRO A 29 5.52 11.58 11.22
C PRO A 29 7.04 11.42 11.19
N TYR A 30 7.68 11.26 12.37
CA TYR A 30 9.08 10.87 12.48
C TYR A 30 9.44 9.64 11.63
N ASN A 31 8.74 8.51 11.80
CA ASN A 31 9.02 7.26 11.08
C ASN A 31 8.79 7.41 9.56
N VAL A 32 7.74 8.11 9.16
CA VAL A 32 7.48 8.42 7.74
C VAL A 32 8.57 9.34 7.15
N GLY A 33 9.03 10.33 7.93
CA GLY A 33 10.14 11.21 7.54
C GLY A 33 11.46 10.45 7.39
N ARG A 34 11.74 9.50 8.27
CA ARG A 34 12.90 8.60 8.18
C ARG A 34 12.86 7.74 6.91
N LEU A 35 11.68 7.23 6.54
CA LEU A 35 11.47 6.52 5.27
C LEU A 35 11.72 7.45 4.07
N CYS A 36 11.18 8.67 4.10
CA CYS A 36 11.39 9.67 3.05
C CYS A 36 12.88 10.00 2.85
N GLN A 37 13.65 10.05 3.95
CA GLN A 37 15.09 10.28 3.95
C GLN A 37 15.92 9.03 3.60
N ARG A 38 15.29 7.92 3.19
CA ARG A 38 15.95 6.65 2.82
C ARG A 38 16.70 6.00 3.98
N ILE A 39 16.29 6.27 5.22
CA ILE A 39 16.85 5.72 6.45
C ILE A 39 15.74 5.14 7.34
N PRO A 40 14.92 4.22 6.80
CA PRO A 40 13.69 3.76 7.44
C PRO A 40 13.96 3.12 8.81
N THR A 41 12.99 3.29 9.71
CA THR A 41 12.93 2.64 11.03
C THR A 41 11.72 1.70 11.05
N LEU A 42 10.74 1.94 11.93
CA LEU A 42 9.43 1.30 11.85
C LEU A 42 8.68 1.85 10.63
N ARG A 43 8.11 0.97 9.83
CA ARG A 43 7.46 1.32 8.55
C ARG A 43 5.97 1.05 8.60
N ALA A 44 5.20 1.82 7.84
CA ALA A 44 3.76 1.61 7.72
C ALA A 44 3.45 0.16 7.30
N CYS A 45 2.66 -0.56 8.11
CA CYS A 45 2.51 -2.01 7.99
C CYS A 45 2.01 -2.47 6.62
N THR A 46 0.98 -1.82 6.07
CA THR A 46 0.40 -2.20 4.78
C THR A 46 1.38 -1.95 3.62
N PRO A 47 1.95 -0.73 3.42
CA PRO A 47 3.00 -0.52 2.42
C PRO A 47 4.18 -1.47 2.55
N TYR A 48 4.65 -1.71 3.77
CA TYR A 48 5.77 -2.63 3.99
C TYR A 48 5.40 -4.07 3.60
N GLY A 49 4.16 -4.47 3.91
CA GLY A 49 3.64 -5.78 3.53
C GLY A 49 3.53 -5.95 2.01
N VAL A 50 3.14 -4.90 1.30
CA VAL A 50 3.16 -4.85 -0.17
C VAL A 50 4.58 -5.04 -0.71
N MET A 51 5.58 -4.36 -0.14
CA MET A 51 6.98 -4.57 -0.54
C MET A 51 7.41 -6.03 -0.35
N LYS A 52 7.00 -6.68 0.75
CA LYS A 52 7.27 -8.10 0.97
C LYS A 52 6.59 -9.03 -0.04
N LEU A 53 5.39 -8.70 -0.51
CA LEU A 53 4.75 -9.44 -1.61
C LEU A 53 5.48 -9.22 -2.93
N LEU A 54 5.92 -7.98 -3.22
CA LEU A 54 6.69 -7.69 -4.42
C LEU A 54 8.01 -8.47 -4.45
N GLU A 55 8.71 -8.57 -3.31
CA GLU A 55 9.94 -9.36 -3.17
C GLU A 55 9.75 -10.83 -3.60
N THR A 56 8.59 -11.45 -3.35
CA THR A 56 8.35 -12.86 -3.73
C THR A 56 8.17 -13.09 -5.22
N THR A 57 7.90 -12.02 -5.99
CA THR A 57 7.79 -12.10 -7.45
C THR A 57 9.16 -12.24 -8.13
N GLY A 58 10.24 -11.87 -7.44
CA GLY A 58 11.59 -11.80 -8.03
C GLY A 58 11.79 -10.69 -9.08
N ILE A 59 10.80 -9.80 -9.26
CA ILE A 59 10.87 -8.71 -10.22
C ILE A 59 11.79 -7.61 -9.70
N ASP A 60 12.73 -7.16 -10.53
CA ASP A 60 13.51 -5.95 -10.27
C ASP A 60 12.63 -4.70 -10.45
N LEU A 61 12.48 -3.95 -9.35
CA LEU A 61 11.66 -2.74 -9.30
C LEU A 61 12.42 -1.51 -9.83
N HIS A 62 13.75 -1.58 -10.00
CA HIS A 62 14.55 -0.46 -10.47
C HIS A 62 14.10 -0.01 -11.87
N GLY A 63 13.75 1.27 -11.98
CA GLY A 63 13.33 1.89 -13.23
C GLY A 63 11.91 1.53 -13.70
N LYS A 64 11.21 0.61 -13.02
CA LYS A 64 9.81 0.29 -13.33
C LYS A 64 8.90 1.48 -13.04
N HIS A 65 7.83 1.62 -13.83
CA HIS A 65 6.80 2.62 -13.57
C HIS A 65 5.74 2.07 -12.63
N ALA A 66 5.78 2.53 -11.38
CA ALA A 66 4.77 2.23 -10.39
C ALA A 66 3.69 3.31 -10.32
N VAL A 67 2.44 2.91 -10.37
CA VAL A 67 1.28 3.79 -10.25
C VAL A 67 0.48 3.39 -9.02
N ILE A 68 0.25 4.36 -8.14
CA ILE A 68 -0.58 4.20 -6.95
C ILE A 68 -1.91 4.91 -7.21
N VAL A 69 -3.02 4.21 -7.00
CA VAL A 69 -4.37 4.78 -7.01
C VAL A 69 -4.85 4.92 -5.58
N GLY A 70 -4.79 6.15 -5.08
CA GLY A 70 -5.09 6.49 -3.69
C GLY A 70 -3.91 7.21 -3.02
N ALA A 71 -4.21 8.31 -2.33
CA ALA A 71 -3.20 9.16 -1.68
C ALA A 71 -3.45 9.31 -0.16
N SER A 72 -3.94 8.24 0.48
CA SER A 72 -4.21 8.22 1.91
C SER A 72 -2.91 8.27 2.72
N ASN A 73 -2.99 8.78 3.96
CA ASN A 73 -1.83 8.82 4.87
C ASN A 73 -1.39 7.42 5.33
N ILE A 74 -2.33 6.46 5.38
CA ILE A 74 -2.08 5.11 5.90
C ILE A 74 -1.55 4.13 4.84
N VAL A 75 -1.79 4.39 3.55
CA VAL A 75 -1.33 3.50 2.46
C VAL A 75 -0.66 4.30 1.36
N GLY A 76 -1.40 5.14 0.64
CA GLY A 76 -0.93 5.70 -0.64
C GLY A 76 0.37 6.52 -0.54
N ARG A 77 0.45 7.43 0.43
CA ARG A 77 1.64 8.27 0.65
C ARG A 77 2.86 7.42 1.07
N PRO A 78 2.81 6.62 2.15
CA PRO A 78 3.96 5.80 2.51
C PRO A 78 4.33 4.76 1.44
N MET A 79 3.35 4.20 0.71
CA MET A 79 3.62 3.30 -0.44
C MET A 79 4.47 3.98 -1.51
N SER A 80 4.21 5.27 -1.80
CA SER A 80 5.02 6.01 -2.75
C SER A 80 6.49 6.12 -2.32
N LEU A 81 6.74 6.27 -1.02
CA LEU A 81 8.09 6.37 -0.48
C LEU A 81 8.80 5.01 -0.48
N GLU A 82 8.09 3.91 -0.16
CA GLU A 82 8.65 2.55 -0.26
C GLU A 82 9.06 2.21 -1.71
N LEU A 83 8.22 2.53 -2.70
CA LEU A 83 8.51 2.25 -4.11
C LEU A 83 9.64 3.14 -4.65
N LEU A 84 9.71 4.41 -4.23
CA LEU A 84 10.86 5.28 -4.51
C LEU A 84 12.15 4.73 -3.88
N LEU A 85 12.08 4.24 -2.64
CA LEU A 85 13.22 3.64 -1.96
C LEU A 85 13.72 2.39 -2.70
N ALA A 86 12.79 1.61 -3.27
CA ALA A 86 13.09 0.45 -4.11
C ALA A 86 13.53 0.80 -5.55
N GLY A 87 13.60 2.10 -5.90
CA GLY A 87 14.13 2.56 -7.18
C GLY A 87 13.14 2.61 -8.34
N ALA A 88 11.83 2.51 -8.08
CA ALA A 88 10.80 2.69 -9.10
C ALA A 88 10.59 4.18 -9.46
N THR A 89 10.13 4.45 -10.68
CA THR A 89 9.49 5.73 -11.03
C THR A 89 8.07 5.70 -10.52
N VAL A 90 7.67 6.66 -9.68
CA VAL A 90 6.38 6.61 -8.97
C VAL A 90 5.43 7.72 -9.41
N THR A 91 4.18 7.34 -9.73
CA THR A 91 3.05 8.25 -9.93
C THR A 91 1.99 7.99 -8.87
N VAL A 92 1.59 9.03 -8.13
CA VAL A 92 0.48 8.96 -7.17
C VAL A 92 -0.75 9.62 -7.78
N THR A 93 -1.84 8.87 -7.89
CA THR A 93 -3.13 9.33 -8.41
C THR A 93 -4.19 9.34 -7.31
N HIS A 94 -5.27 10.09 -7.53
CA HIS A 94 -6.36 10.25 -6.57
C HIS A 94 -7.66 10.70 -7.26
N ARG A 95 -8.71 10.96 -6.48
CA ARG A 95 -10.05 11.37 -6.96
C ARG A 95 -10.12 12.62 -7.85
N PHE A 96 -9.02 13.35 -8.02
CA PHE A 96 -8.93 14.56 -8.84
C PHE A 96 -7.98 14.38 -10.04
N THR A 97 -7.39 13.20 -10.18
CA THR A 97 -6.55 12.86 -11.33
C THR A 97 -7.43 12.88 -12.59
N LYS A 98 -7.01 13.67 -13.58
CA LYS A 98 -7.59 13.64 -14.92
C LYS A 98 -7.00 12.45 -15.65
N ASP A 99 -7.84 11.74 -16.42
CA ASP A 99 -7.41 10.59 -17.23
C ASP A 99 -6.68 9.51 -16.41
N LEU A 100 -7.34 9.04 -15.35
CA LEU A 100 -6.81 7.97 -14.49
C LEU A 100 -6.48 6.70 -15.29
N GLU A 101 -7.31 6.36 -16.28
CA GLU A 101 -7.12 5.20 -17.13
C GLU A 101 -5.74 5.20 -17.81
N ASN A 102 -5.34 6.32 -18.42
CA ASN A 102 -4.05 6.42 -19.09
C ASN A 102 -2.88 6.18 -18.15
N HIS A 103 -2.95 6.68 -16.90
CA HIS A 103 -1.94 6.38 -15.89
C HIS A 103 -1.89 4.89 -15.56
N VAL A 104 -3.05 4.25 -15.34
CA VAL A 104 -3.13 2.82 -15.01
C VAL A 104 -2.56 1.96 -16.15
N ARG A 105 -2.84 2.31 -17.41
CA ARG A 105 -2.33 1.59 -18.59
C ARG A 105 -0.82 1.63 -18.76
N GLN A 106 -0.13 2.58 -18.13
CA GLN A 106 1.33 2.70 -18.21
C GLN A 106 2.05 1.89 -17.12
N ALA A 107 1.33 1.53 -16.05
CA ALA A 107 1.88 0.94 -14.84
C ALA A 107 2.48 -0.46 -15.08
N ASP A 108 3.78 -0.61 -14.82
CA ASP A 108 4.40 -1.93 -14.63
C ASP A 108 3.97 -2.54 -13.29
N ILE A 109 3.79 -1.67 -12.28
CA ILE A 109 3.34 -2.03 -10.94
C ILE A 109 2.15 -1.13 -10.59
N LEU A 110 0.99 -1.72 -10.38
CA LEU A 110 -0.22 -1.00 -10.00
C LEU A 110 -0.57 -1.32 -8.55
N VAL A 111 -0.66 -0.30 -7.69
CA VAL A 111 -1.16 -0.44 -6.32
C VAL A 111 -2.46 0.32 -6.17
N VAL A 112 -3.55 -0.36 -5.82
CA VAL A 112 -4.89 0.25 -5.71
C VAL A 112 -5.34 0.21 -4.24
N ALA A 113 -5.62 1.39 -3.68
CA ALA A 113 -5.95 1.57 -2.26
C ALA A 113 -6.99 2.68 -2.06
N VAL A 114 -8.17 2.51 -2.66
CA VAL A 114 -9.27 3.49 -2.67
C VAL A 114 -10.46 3.08 -1.82
N GLY A 115 -10.65 1.78 -1.55
CA GLY A 115 -11.80 1.26 -0.81
C GLY A 115 -13.11 1.48 -1.57
N LYS A 116 -13.10 1.17 -2.87
CA LYS A 116 -14.26 1.21 -3.76
C LYS A 116 -14.28 -0.03 -4.63
N PRO A 117 -15.30 -0.89 -4.50
CA PRO A 117 -15.31 -2.18 -5.19
C PRO A 117 -15.26 -1.98 -6.70
N ASN A 118 -14.37 -2.72 -7.38
CA ASN A 118 -14.24 -2.75 -8.83
C ASN A 118 -14.09 -1.36 -9.49
N LEU A 119 -13.45 -0.39 -8.83
CA LEU A 119 -13.20 0.92 -9.41
C LEU A 119 -12.28 0.84 -10.63
N ILE A 120 -11.25 -0.02 -10.57
CA ILE A 120 -10.29 -0.20 -11.65
C ILE A 120 -10.75 -1.36 -12.53
N SER A 121 -11.08 -1.04 -13.78
CA SER A 121 -11.44 -2.07 -14.75
C SER A 121 -10.22 -2.91 -15.12
N GLY A 122 -10.44 -4.22 -15.29
CA GLY A 122 -9.42 -5.14 -15.79
C GLY A 122 -8.91 -4.76 -17.19
N ASP A 123 -9.70 -4.01 -17.96
CA ASP A 123 -9.28 -3.52 -19.27
C ASP A 123 -8.12 -2.54 -19.23
N TRP A 124 -7.97 -1.82 -18.12
CA TRP A 124 -6.95 -0.79 -17.96
C TRP A 124 -5.58 -1.38 -17.59
N ILE A 125 -5.55 -2.64 -17.17
CA ILE A 125 -4.33 -3.31 -16.76
C ILE A 125 -3.41 -3.49 -17.97
N LYS A 126 -2.16 -3.06 -17.80
CA LYS A 126 -1.08 -3.28 -18.76
C LYS A 126 -0.71 -4.76 -18.81
N GLU A 127 -0.42 -5.26 -20.00
CA GLU A 127 0.06 -6.64 -20.17
C GLU A 127 1.30 -6.90 -19.32
N SER A 128 1.31 -8.05 -18.63
CA SER A 128 2.37 -8.48 -17.72
C SER A 128 2.63 -7.56 -16.51
N ALA A 129 1.70 -6.66 -16.16
CA ALA A 129 1.83 -5.83 -14.96
C ALA A 129 1.72 -6.66 -13.67
N VAL A 130 2.28 -6.12 -12.59
CA VAL A 130 2.03 -6.58 -11.23
C VAL A 130 0.89 -5.75 -10.63
N VAL A 131 -0.17 -6.40 -10.17
CA VAL A 131 -1.35 -5.75 -9.62
C VAL A 131 -1.47 -6.07 -8.12
N ILE A 132 -1.36 -5.05 -7.30
CA ILE A 132 -1.56 -5.10 -5.85
C ILE A 132 -2.88 -4.41 -5.49
N ASP A 133 -3.86 -5.21 -5.12
CA ASP A 133 -5.16 -4.74 -4.64
C ASP A 133 -5.17 -4.72 -3.11
N VAL A 134 -5.11 -3.50 -2.57
CA VAL A 134 -5.16 -3.25 -1.11
C VAL A 134 -6.60 -3.12 -0.63
N GLY A 135 -7.54 -2.91 -1.54
CA GLY A 135 -8.96 -2.71 -1.24
C GLY A 135 -9.57 -3.90 -0.53
N ILE A 136 -10.37 -3.63 0.49
CA ILE A 136 -11.23 -4.64 1.13
C ILE A 136 -12.62 -4.06 1.25
N ASN A 137 -13.49 -4.45 0.33
CA ASN A 137 -14.87 -4.00 0.25
C ASN A 137 -15.81 -5.17 0.57
N ARG A 138 -16.94 -4.89 1.22
CA ARG A 138 -17.98 -5.90 1.48
C ARG A 138 -19.17 -5.63 0.57
N VAL A 139 -19.44 -6.56 -0.33
CA VAL A 139 -20.56 -6.52 -1.29
C VAL A 139 -21.31 -7.84 -1.17
N ASP A 140 -22.61 -7.80 -0.86
CA ASP A 140 -23.47 -8.98 -0.71
C ASP A 140 -22.88 -10.08 0.20
N GLY A 141 -22.24 -9.67 1.29
CA GLY A 141 -21.61 -10.57 2.25
C GLY A 141 -20.25 -11.15 1.82
N LYS A 142 -19.79 -10.88 0.59
CA LYS A 142 -18.48 -11.29 0.08
C LYS A 142 -17.47 -10.15 0.20
N LEU A 143 -16.21 -10.51 0.36
CA LEU A 143 -15.09 -9.56 0.30
C LEU A 143 -14.59 -9.48 -1.13
N VAL A 144 -14.47 -8.26 -1.65
CA VAL A 144 -13.98 -7.96 -3.00
C VAL A 144 -12.98 -6.80 -2.95
N GLY A 145 -12.07 -6.78 -3.91
CA GLY A 145 -11.04 -5.75 -4.03
C GLY A 145 -11.52 -4.47 -4.70
N ASP A 146 -10.60 -3.55 -4.93
CA ASP A 146 -10.83 -2.33 -5.71
C ASP A 146 -10.68 -2.56 -7.22
N VAL A 147 -10.13 -3.70 -7.64
CA VAL A 147 -9.88 -4.09 -9.05
C VAL A 147 -10.85 -5.18 -9.49
N GLU A 148 -11.31 -5.11 -10.75
CA GLU A 148 -12.02 -6.23 -11.41
C GLU A 148 -11.10 -7.44 -11.60
N PHE A 149 -11.01 -8.30 -10.57
CA PHE A 149 -10.01 -9.36 -10.45
C PHE A 149 -9.97 -10.32 -11.64
N ASP A 150 -11.11 -10.92 -12.02
CA ASP A 150 -11.15 -11.98 -13.04
C ASP A 150 -10.57 -11.49 -14.37
N LYS A 151 -10.92 -10.28 -14.78
CA LYS A 151 -10.46 -9.66 -16.02
C LYS A 151 -9.03 -9.15 -15.93
N ALA A 152 -8.63 -8.63 -14.78
CA ALA A 152 -7.25 -8.19 -14.55
C ALA A 152 -6.28 -9.38 -14.56
N ALA A 153 -6.69 -10.53 -14.02
CA ALA A 153 -5.89 -11.75 -13.95
C ALA A 153 -5.56 -12.35 -15.33
N GLU A 154 -6.36 -12.05 -16.36
CA GLU A 154 -6.07 -12.46 -17.74
C GLU A 154 -4.84 -11.73 -18.33
N LYS A 155 -4.49 -10.55 -17.81
CA LYS A 155 -3.40 -9.69 -18.34
C LYS A 155 -2.20 -9.57 -17.40
N ALA A 156 -2.45 -9.58 -16.10
CA ALA A 156 -1.43 -9.37 -15.09
C ALA A 156 -0.45 -10.56 -15.03
N ALA A 157 0.84 -10.28 -14.88
CA ALA A 157 1.83 -11.33 -14.58
C ALA A 157 1.65 -11.84 -13.14
N TYR A 158 1.27 -10.93 -12.23
CA TYR A 158 0.97 -11.23 -10.84
C TYR A 158 -0.21 -10.37 -10.38
N ILE A 159 -1.13 -10.95 -9.62
CA ILE A 159 -2.24 -10.22 -9.02
C ILE A 159 -2.54 -10.76 -7.62
N THR A 160 -2.75 -9.85 -6.66
CA THR A 160 -3.14 -10.26 -5.30
C THR A 160 -4.64 -10.57 -5.22
N PRO A 161 -5.06 -11.71 -4.65
CA PRO A 161 -6.47 -11.99 -4.43
C PRO A 161 -7.04 -11.16 -3.28
N VAL A 162 -8.35 -10.89 -3.34
CA VAL A 162 -9.11 -10.32 -2.23
C VAL A 162 -10.31 -11.22 -1.93
N PRO A 163 -10.40 -11.83 -0.74
CA PRO A 163 -9.43 -11.78 0.38
C PRO A 163 -8.18 -12.64 0.14
N GLY A 164 -7.17 -12.52 1.02
CA GLY A 164 -6.02 -13.43 1.05
C GLY A 164 -4.71 -12.85 0.52
N GLY A 165 -4.71 -11.66 -0.08
CA GLY A 165 -3.52 -10.95 -0.54
C GLY A 165 -2.91 -10.03 0.53
N VAL A 166 -3.17 -8.72 0.42
CA VAL A 166 -2.50 -7.69 1.23
C VAL A 166 -2.91 -7.70 2.72
N GLY A 167 -4.15 -8.10 3.02
CA GLY A 167 -4.70 -8.11 4.38
C GLY A 167 -3.83 -8.88 5.40
N PRO A 168 -3.54 -10.18 5.18
CA PRO A 168 -2.66 -10.97 6.04
C PRO A 168 -1.26 -10.35 6.23
N MET A 169 -0.71 -9.72 5.20
CA MET A 169 0.62 -9.10 5.26
C MET A 169 0.65 -7.89 6.18
N THR A 170 -0.47 -7.14 6.29
CA THR A 170 -0.56 -6.01 7.23
C THR A 170 -0.37 -6.48 8.67
N VAL A 171 -1.00 -7.59 9.06
CA VAL A 171 -0.85 -8.18 10.39
C VAL A 171 0.56 -8.73 10.59
N ALA A 172 1.11 -9.43 9.59
CA ALA A 172 2.46 -9.96 9.66
C ALA A 172 3.51 -8.85 9.87
N MET A 173 3.36 -7.70 9.19
CA MET A 173 4.28 -6.58 9.33
C MET A 173 4.14 -5.86 10.67
N LEU A 174 2.94 -5.79 11.25
CA LEU A 174 2.77 -5.28 12.61
C LEU A 174 3.57 -6.13 13.63
N MET A 175 3.50 -7.45 13.51
CA MET A 175 4.27 -8.37 14.36
C MET A 175 5.78 -8.22 14.12
N SER A 176 6.20 -8.09 12.87
CA SER A 176 7.61 -7.85 12.50
C SER A 176 8.14 -6.53 13.08
N ASN A 177 7.39 -5.45 12.94
CA ASN A 177 7.72 -4.15 13.52
C ASN A 177 7.79 -4.20 15.05
N THR A 178 6.92 -4.97 15.68
CA THR A 178 6.93 -5.16 17.15
C THR A 178 8.22 -5.84 17.60
N LEU A 179 8.64 -6.90 16.91
CA LEU A 179 9.92 -7.55 17.17
C LEU A 179 11.10 -6.60 16.94
N TYR A 180 11.11 -5.89 15.81
CA TYR A 180 12.14 -4.90 15.49
C TYR A 180 12.26 -3.83 16.59
N SER A 181 11.13 -3.30 17.07
CA SER A 181 11.08 -2.33 18.15
C SER A 181 11.69 -2.88 19.43
N TYR A 182 11.38 -4.13 19.81
CA TYR A 182 11.96 -4.77 20.98
C TYR A 182 13.48 -4.92 20.88
N GLU A 183 14.01 -5.30 19.71
CA GLU A 183 15.43 -5.54 19.51
C GLU A 183 16.29 -4.26 19.52
N HIS A 184 15.73 -3.14 19.05
CA HIS A 184 16.48 -1.89 18.84
C HIS A 184 16.26 -0.82 19.93
N ASN A 185 15.45 -1.12 20.95
CA ASN A 185 15.15 -0.19 22.05
C ASN A 185 15.49 -0.77 23.44
N LYS A 186 16.43 -1.72 23.49
CA LYS A 186 17.04 -2.17 24.75
C LYS A 186 17.95 -1.11 25.36
#